data_AF-A0A5P9XMT4-F1
#
_entry.id   AF-A0A5P9XMT4-F1
#
_cell.length_a   1.000
_cell.length_b   1.000
_cell.length_c   1.000
_cell.angle_alpha   90.00
_cell.angle_beta   90.00
_cell.angle_gamma   90.00
#
_symmetry.space_group_name_H-M   'P 1'
#
loop_
_entity.id
_entity.type
_entity.pdbx_description
1 polymer ?
#
loop_
_entity_poly.entity_id
_entity_poly.type
_entity_poly.pdbx_seq_one_letter_code
_entity_poly.pdbx_strand_id
1 'polypeptide(L)'
;MSAGDMVDETENERREFAEAFERAHAAGKISDRDFARAYIQGAMARWQMQIYEAAGKPHPAPDNIYEGQPDIERVGIPAIDDALLFLKPNGEHPRFAFLSVMAYLLREKENALELSESRKKAAQEAVQHALKAAALLDGIDNQLLAHEFRKLATLSTGAQYGRVSPIGGLMPDALTGMHAGHGNKKSRDANIVIAIAQFFPDSPDFFSRPNNGYSVIARLAVLCELKAKNPAAYVATILKGRKRTTKTKPQRNKADMLSLFAPESRD
;
A
#
# COMPACT_ATOMS: atom_id res chain seq x y z
N MET A 1 33.01 -32.52 -13.48
CA MET A 1 32.18 -31.84 -12.46
C MET A 1 30.76 -32.31 -12.68
N SER A 2 30.21 -33.00 -11.68
CA SER A 2 28.87 -33.58 -11.74
C SER A 2 27.83 -32.49 -11.51
N ALA A 3 26.62 -32.64 -12.04
CA ALA A 3 25.50 -31.72 -11.75
C ALA A 3 25.16 -31.65 -10.25
N GLY A 4 25.55 -32.66 -9.45
CA GLY A 4 25.46 -32.64 -7.99
C GLY A 4 26.46 -31.70 -7.32
N ASP A 5 27.65 -31.50 -7.89
CA ASP A 5 28.68 -30.63 -7.32
C ASP A 5 28.30 -29.14 -7.46
N MET A 6 27.61 -28.76 -8.55
CA MET A 6 27.19 -27.38 -8.78
C MET A 6 25.99 -26.92 -7.94
N VAL A 7 25.12 -27.85 -7.52
CA VAL A 7 23.96 -27.52 -6.66
C VAL A 7 24.43 -27.19 -5.24
N ASP A 8 25.35 -27.97 -4.69
CA ASP A 8 25.93 -27.76 -3.36
C ASP A 8 26.77 -26.48 -3.26
N GLU A 9 27.50 -26.11 -4.32
CA GLU A 9 28.25 -24.84 -4.38
C GLU A 9 27.28 -23.63 -4.32
N THR A 10 26.19 -23.66 -5.08
CA THR A 10 25.20 -22.56 -5.05
C THR A 10 24.40 -22.45 -3.75
N GLU A 11 24.17 -23.54 -3.03
CA GLU A 11 23.47 -23.50 -1.74
C GLU A 11 24.38 -22.96 -0.61
N ASN A 12 25.66 -23.35 -0.62
CA ASN A 12 26.66 -22.78 0.29
C ASN A 12 26.87 -21.29 0.04
N GLU A 13 26.99 -20.84 -1.21
CA GLU A 13 27.10 -19.41 -1.56
C GLU A 13 25.90 -18.58 -1.07
N ARG A 14 24.68 -19.13 -1.18
CA ARG A 14 23.47 -18.48 -0.66
C ARG A 14 23.48 -18.36 0.85
N ARG A 15 23.92 -19.42 1.55
CA ARG A 15 24.04 -19.41 3.02
C ARG A 15 25.08 -18.38 3.47
N GLU A 16 26.26 -18.38 2.84
CA GLU A 16 27.33 -17.43 3.15
C GLU A 16 26.90 -15.98 2.90
N PHE A 17 26.18 -15.72 1.80
CA PHE A 17 25.62 -14.40 1.52
C PHE A 17 24.60 -13.99 2.59
N ALA A 18 23.69 -14.87 2.98
CA ALA A 18 22.69 -14.60 4.00
C ALA A 18 23.35 -14.28 5.36
N GLU A 19 24.32 -15.08 5.79
CA GLU A 19 25.09 -14.85 7.02
C GLU A 19 25.91 -13.54 6.95
N ALA A 20 26.50 -13.23 5.81
CA ALA A 20 27.22 -11.97 5.61
C ALA A 20 26.27 -10.76 5.65
N PHE A 21 25.07 -10.88 5.07
CA PHE A 21 24.04 -9.86 5.10
C PHE A 21 23.52 -9.60 6.52
N GLU A 22 23.24 -10.66 7.29
CA GLU A 22 22.85 -10.56 8.70
C GLU A 22 23.95 -9.95 9.56
N ARG A 23 25.22 -10.35 9.37
CA ARG A 23 26.36 -9.72 10.04
C ARG A 23 26.50 -8.24 9.68
N ALA A 24 26.27 -7.86 8.43
CA ALA A 24 26.32 -6.47 8.00
C ALA A 24 25.20 -5.63 8.64
N HIS A 25 24.00 -6.19 8.80
CA HIS A 25 22.90 -5.57 9.54
C HIS A 25 23.22 -5.42 11.03
N ALA A 26 23.68 -6.49 11.69
CA ALA A 26 24.10 -6.44 13.10
C ALA A 26 25.24 -5.43 13.36
N ALA A 27 26.12 -5.22 12.37
CA ALA A 27 27.17 -4.22 12.41
C ALA A 27 26.69 -2.79 12.06
N GLY A 28 25.40 -2.57 11.82
CA GLY A 28 24.80 -1.27 11.48
C GLY A 28 25.15 -0.76 10.07
N LYS A 29 25.72 -1.60 9.20
CA LYS A 29 26.05 -1.24 7.81
C LYS A 29 24.81 -1.24 6.90
N ILE A 30 23.76 -1.92 7.32
CA ILE A 30 22.46 -1.99 6.64
C ILE A 30 21.43 -1.47 7.63
N SER A 31 20.57 -0.55 7.19
CA SER A 31 19.49 -0.03 8.04
C SER A 31 18.42 -1.09 8.29
N ASP A 32 17.71 -1.02 9.42
CA ASP A 32 16.54 -1.89 9.69
C ASP A 32 15.52 -1.85 8.56
N ARG A 33 15.36 -0.67 7.95
CA ARG A 33 14.46 -0.44 6.81
C ARG A 33 14.87 -1.25 5.58
N ASP A 34 16.15 -1.15 5.19
CA ASP A 34 16.67 -1.84 4.01
C ASP A 34 16.76 -3.36 4.24
N PHE A 35 17.10 -3.77 5.47
CA PHE A 35 17.09 -5.17 5.89
C PHE A 35 15.69 -5.78 5.80
N ALA A 36 14.69 -5.14 6.42
CA ALA A 36 13.31 -5.60 6.36
C ALA A 36 12.76 -5.64 4.93
N ARG A 37 13.09 -4.64 4.09
CA ARG A 37 12.68 -4.62 2.68
C ARG A 37 13.23 -5.83 1.92
N ALA A 38 14.51 -6.16 2.11
CA ALA A 38 15.14 -7.29 1.42
C ALA A 38 14.49 -8.62 1.81
N TYR A 39 14.21 -8.84 3.09
CA TYR A 39 13.53 -10.06 3.56
C TYR A 39 12.11 -10.18 3.02
N ILE A 40 11.34 -9.08 3.00
CA ILE A 40 9.99 -9.06 2.41
C ILE A 40 10.04 -9.41 0.92
N GLN A 41 10.92 -8.78 0.15
CA GLN A 41 11.07 -9.04 -1.28
C GLN A 41 11.50 -10.49 -1.55
N GLY A 42 12.42 -11.02 -0.74
CA GLY A 42 12.83 -12.42 -0.83
C GLY A 42 11.69 -13.40 -0.53
N ALA A 43 10.89 -13.14 0.50
CA ALA A 43 9.73 -13.97 0.84
C ALA A 43 8.68 -13.98 -0.28
N MET A 44 8.37 -12.81 -0.85
CA MET A 44 7.45 -12.70 -1.98
C MET A 44 7.96 -13.42 -3.23
N ALA A 45 9.26 -13.29 -3.55
CA ALA A 45 9.85 -13.96 -4.70
C ALA A 45 9.84 -15.49 -4.53
N ARG A 46 10.17 -16.01 -3.34
CA ARG A 46 10.08 -17.44 -3.04
C ARG A 46 8.66 -17.96 -3.21
N TRP A 47 7.68 -17.23 -2.68
CA TRP A 47 6.27 -17.59 -2.80
C TRP A 47 5.80 -17.63 -4.26
N GLN A 48 6.17 -16.64 -5.08
CA GLN A 48 5.86 -16.64 -6.50
C GLN A 48 6.46 -17.85 -7.21
N MET A 49 7.73 -18.19 -6.94
CA MET A 49 8.37 -19.38 -7.51
C MET A 49 7.64 -20.67 -7.12
N GLN A 50 7.26 -20.82 -5.84
CA GLN A 50 6.49 -21.97 -5.37
C GLN A 50 5.15 -22.10 -6.09
N ILE A 51 4.45 -20.98 -6.34
CA ILE A 51 3.20 -20.98 -7.11
C ILE A 51 3.43 -21.40 -8.56
N TYR A 52 4.46 -20.87 -9.21
CA TYR A 52 4.80 -21.26 -10.58
C TYR A 52 5.18 -22.74 -10.68
N GLU A 53 5.92 -23.27 -9.70
CA GLU A 53 6.26 -24.68 -9.64
C GLU A 53 5.02 -25.55 -9.39
N ALA A 54 4.14 -25.15 -8.46
CA ALA A 54 2.92 -25.87 -8.11
C ALA A 54 1.86 -25.88 -9.23
N ALA A 55 1.76 -24.80 -10.00
CA ALA A 55 0.89 -24.72 -11.18
C ALA A 55 1.34 -25.67 -12.32
N GLY A 56 2.55 -26.23 -12.22
CA GLY A 56 3.19 -27.00 -13.29
C GLY A 56 3.58 -26.12 -14.48
N LYS A 57 4.26 -26.69 -15.47
CA LYS A 57 4.44 -26.02 -16.77
C LYS A 57 3.19 -26.23 -17.63
N PRO A 58 2.31 -25.22 -17.80
CA PRO A 58 1.60 -25.12 -19.07
C PRO A 58 1.88 -23.77 -19.74
N HIS A 59 2.02 -23.82 -21.06
CA HIS A 59 1.81 -22.68 -21.93
C HIS A 59 0.35 -22.74 -22.39
N PRO A 60 -0.49 -21.72 -22.14
CA PRO A 60 -0.29 -20.53 -21.29
C PRO A 60 -0.57 -20.80 -19.78
N ALA A 61 -0.02 -19.94 -18.91
CA ALA A 61 -0.33 -19.93 -17.49
C ALA A 61 -1.83 -19.60 -17.27
N PRO A 62 -2.57 -20.38 -16.47
CA PRO A 62 -3.97 -20.09 -16.15
C PRO A 62 -4.14 -18.68 -15.53
N ASP A 63 -5.23 -17.99 -15.85
CA ASP A 63 -5.55 -16.69 -15.21
C ASP A 63 -5.73 -16.81 -13.68
N ASN A 64 -5.88 -18.04 -13.16
CA ASN A 64 -6.12 -18.35 -11.76
C ASN A 64 -4.98 -19.12 -11.07
N ILE A 65 -3.72 -19.03 -11.53
CA ILE A 65 -2.58 -19.74 -10.88
C ILE A 65 -2.42 -19.46 -9.39
N TYR A 66 -2.93 -18.32 -8.91
CA TYR A 66 -2.85 -17.93 -7.51
C TYR A 66 -3.98 -18.54 -6.66
N GLU A 67 -5.09 -18.98 -7.25
CA GLU A 67 -6.26 -19.50 -6.52
C GLU A 67 -5.94 -20.79 -5.76
N GLY A 68 -6.31 -20.85 -4.48
CA GLY A 68 -6.08 -22.03 -3.63
C GLY A 68 -4.63 -22.24 -3.17
N GLN A 69 -3.70 -21.34 -3.53
CA GLN A 69 -2.30 -21.44 -3.13
C GLN A 69 -2.09 -21.02 -1.66
N PRO A 70 -1.14 -21.66 -0.94
CA PRO A 70 -0.82 -21.29 0.44
C PRO A 70 -0.29 -19.86 0.50
N ASP A 71 -0.66 -19.10 1.52
CA ASP A 71 -0.23 -17.69 1.67
C ASP A 71 1.18 -17.58 2.30
N ILE A 72 1.76 -16.39 2.29
CA ILE A 72 3.07 -16.14 2.92
C ILE A 72 2.89 -16.19 4.44
N GLU A 73 3.46 -17.18 5.11
CA GLU A 73 3.31 -17.35 6.57
C GLU A 73 4.31 -16.53 7.37
N ARG A 74 5.54 -16.41 6.89
CA ARG A 74 6.63 -15.76 7.61
C ARG A 74 7.60 -15.08 6.65
N VAL A 75 8.14 -13.97 7.11
CA VAL A 75 9.18 -13.19 6.43
C VAL A 75 10.49 -13.24 7.19
N GLY A 76 10.44 -13.43 8.52
CA GLY A 76 11.62 -13.45 9.39
C GLY A 76 11.92 -12.10 10.05
N ILE A 77 11.01 -11.14 9.95
CA ILE A 77 11.08 -9.85 10.64
C ILE A 77 9.98 -9.83 11.70
N PRO A 78 10.29 -9.80 13.01
CA PRO A 78 9.28 -10.00 14.07
C PRO A 78 8.04 -9.09 13.95
N ALA A 79 8.23 -7.79 13.67
CA ALA A 79 7.11 -6.87 13.52
C ALA A 79 6.23 -7.17 12.29
N ILE A 80 6.80 -7.74 11.23
CA ILE A 80 6.06 -8.17 10.03
C ILE A 80 5.35 -9.50 10.31
N ASP A 81 6.07 -10.48 10.87
CA ASP A 81 5.52 -11.80 11.21
C ASP A 81 4.32 -11.67 12.17
N ASP A 82 4.42 -10.82 13.21
CA ASP A 82 3.32 -10.50 14.11
C ASP A 82 2.09 -9.95 13.37
N ALA A 83 2.34 -9.10 12.36
CA ALA A 83 1.28 -8.45 11.59
C ALA A 83 0.55 -9.43 10.68
N LEU A 84 1.26 -10.40 10.08
CA LEU A 84 0.70 -11.40 9.18
C LEU A 84 -0.38 -12.26 9.87
N LEU A 85 -0.30 -12.45 11.19
CA LEU A 85 -1.28 -13.20 11.98
C LEU A 85 -2.68 -12.56 11.95
N PHE A 86 -2.77 -11.25 11.74
CA PHE A 86 -4.04 -10.52 11.73
C PHE A 86 -4.66 -10.38 10.34
N LEU A 87 -3.93 -10.76 9.30
CA LEU A 87 -4.40 -10.70 7.91
C LEU A 87 -5.15 -11.99 7.62
N LYS A 88 -6.50 -11.89 7.59
CA LYS A 88 -7.37 -13.03 7.26
C LYS A 88 -7.13 -13.47 5.81
N PRO A 89 -7.12 -14.77 5.48
CA PRO A 89 -6.91 -15.29 4.13
C PRO A 89 -8.11 -15.09 3.18
N ASN A 90 -9.06 -14.18 3.50
CA ASN A 90 -10.29 -14.04 2.72
C ASN A 90 -10.06 -13.07 1.56
N GLY A 91 -9.75 -13.60 0.37
CA GLY A 91 -9.61 -12.85 -0.88
C GLY A 91 -8.36 -13.23 -1.67
N GLU A 92 -8.09 -12.51 -2.76
CA GLU A 92 -6.86 -12.59 -3.56
C GLU A 92 -5.64 -12.17 -2.72
N HIS A 93 -5.00 -13.13 -2.04
CA HIS A 93 -3.67 -13.01 -1.38
C HIS A 93 -3.43 -11.74 -0.54
N PRO A 94 -4.18 -11.56 0.58
CA PRO A 94 -4.11 -10.36 1.39
C PRO A 94 -2.74 -10.13 2.04
N ARG A 95 -1.98 -11.18 2.37
CA ARG A 95 -0.62 -11.02 2.90
C ARG A 95 0.36 -10.59 1.80
N PHE A 96 0.25 -11.13 0.59
CA PHE A 96 1.05 -10.67 -0.55
C PHE A 96 0.79 -9.18 -0.85
N ALA A 97 -0.47 -8.75 -0.84
CA ALA A 97 -0.83 -7.35 -1.03
C ALA A 97 -0.27 -6.44 0.07
N PHE A 98 -0.39 -6.86 1.34
CA PHE A 98 0.21 -6.16 2.48
C PHE A 98 1.73 -6.04 2.36
N LEU A 99 2.42 -7.15 2.07
CA LEU A 99 3.87 -7.19 1.92
C LEU A 99 4.35 -6.34 0.75
N SER A 100 3.58 -6.29 -0.34
CA SER A 100 3.84 -5.38 -1.47
C SER A 100 3.80 -3.92 -1.03
N VAL A 101 2.81 -3.51 -0.21
CA VAL A 101 2.74 -2.16 0.36
C VAL A 101 3.91 -1.90 1.32
N MET A 102 4.22 -2.85 2.20
CA MET A 102 5.33 -2.69 3.14
C MET A 102 6.67 -2.52 2.42
N ALA A 103 6.99 -3.37 1.46
CA ALA A 103 8.22 -3.25 0.66
C ALA A 103 8.31 -1.91 -0.07
N TYR A 104 7.16 -1.36 -0.49
CA TYR A 104 7.09 -0.04 -1.09
C TYR A 104 7.38 1.08 -0.07
N LEU A 105 6.69 1.09 1.07
CA LEU A 105 6.88 2.11 2.12
C LEU A 105 8.33 2.11 2.63
N LEU A 106 8.96 0.94 2.74
CA LEU A 106 10.37 0.80 3.13
C LEU A 106 11.37 1.24 2.03
N ARG A 107 10.91 1.47 0.80
CA ARG A 107 11.73 2.02 -0.30
C ARG A 107 11.59 3.53 -0.41
N GLU A 108 10.53 4.11 0.15
CA GLU A 108 10.20 5.52 -0.01
C GLU A 108 11.35 6.41 0.50
N LYS A 109 11.88 7.26 -0.38
CA LYS A 109 12.96 8.20 -0.05
C LYS A 109 12.40 9.42 0.68
N GLU A 110 13.21 10.07 1.51
CA GLU A 110 12.79 11.31 2.19
C GLU A 110 12.38 12.41 1.19
N ASN A 111 12.96 12.44 -0.01
CA ASN A 111 12.62 13.39 -1.07
C ASN A 111 11.49 12.93 -2.01
N ALA A 112 10.74 11.89 -1.66
CA ALA A 112 9.70 11.34 -2.53
C ALA A 112 8.61 12.37 -2.89
N LEU A 113 8.36 13.35 -2.03
CA LEU A 113 7.47 14.48 -2.31
C LEU A 113 8.01 15.43 -3.39
N GLU A 114 9.30 15.73 -3.36
CA GLU A 114 9.95 16.56 -4.39
C GLU A 114 9.92 15.84 -5.74
N LEU A 115 10.14 14.51 -5.71
CA LEU A 115 10.00 13.66 -6.89
C LEU A 115 8.55 13.62 -7.39
N SER A 116 7.55 13.61 -6.51
CA SER A 116 6.14 13.66 -6.88
C SER A 116 5.78 15.00 -7.52
N GLU A 117 6.14 16.12 -6.90
CA GLU A 117 5.87 17.46 -7.43
C GLU A 117 6.57 17.68 -8.79
N SER A 118 7.80 17.17 -8.96
CA SER A 118 8.49 17.25 -10.26
C SER A 118 7.80 16.42 -11.37
N ARG A 119 7.13 15.32 -11.03
CA ARG A 119 6.39 14.45 -11.97
C ARG A 119 4.97 14.91 -12.25
N LYS A 120 4.38 15.69 -11.36
CA LYS A 120 2.97 16.10 -11.36
C LYS A 120 2.50 16.67 -12.69
N LYS A 121 3.25 17.61 -13.27
CA LYS A 121 2.89 18.25 -14.55
C LYS A 121 2.81 17.22 -15.68
N ALA A 122 3.85 16.40 -15.83
CA ALA A 122 3.90 15.36 -16.85
C ALA A 122 2.79 14.31 -16.66
N ALA A 123 2.49 13.94 -15.42
CA ALA A 123 1.39 13.02 -15.10
C ALA A 123 0.03 13.63 -15.46
N GLN A 124 -0.21 14.90 -15.15
CA GLN A 124 -1.44 15.61 -15.51
C GLN A 124 -1.60 15.73 -17.03
N GLU A 125 -0.53 16.01 -17.76
CA GLU A 125 -0.53 16.02 -19.23
C GLU A 125 -0.90 14.63 -19.79
N ALA A 126 -0.29 13.56 -19.28
CA ALA A 126 -0.62 12.19 -19.70
C ALA A 126 -2.10 11.83 -19.44
N VAL A 127 -2.65 12.22 -18.28
CA VAL A 127 -4.08 12.06 -17.96
C VAL A 127 -4.95 12.77 -18.97
N GLN A 128 -4.64 14.04 -19.28
CA GLN A 128 -5.41 14.81 -20.25
C GLN A 128 -5.38 14.18 -21.65
N HIS A 129 -4.22 13.71 -22.09
CA HIS A 129 -4.09 13.03 -23.38
C HIS A 129 -4.90 11.73 -23.43
N ALA A 130 -4.83 10.91 -22.38
CA ALA A 130 -5.57 9.66 -22.30
C ALA A 130 -7.10 9.89 -22.31
N LEU A 131 -7.59 10.89 -21.58
CA LEU A 131 -9.02 11.24 -21.56
C LEU A 131 -9.49 11.83 -22.90
N LYS A 132 -8.67 12.66 -23.57
CA LYS A 132 -8.98 13.16 -24.92
C LYS A 132 -9.04 12.03 -25.94
N ALA A 133 -8.12 11.07 -25.89
CA ALA A 133 -8.13 9.90 -26.75
C ALA A 133 -9.38 9.04 -26.52
N ALA A 134 -9.76 8.79 -25.25
CA ALA A 134 -10.99 8.09 -24.93
C ALA A 134 -12.23 8.79 -25.52
N ALA A 135 -12.33 10.11 -25.40
CA ALA A 135 -13.45 10.88 -25.94
C ALA A 135 -13.54 10.83 -27.48
N LEU A 136 -12.40 10.84 -28.19
CA LEU A 136 -12.38 10.66 -29.64
C LEU A 136 -12.84 9.27 -30.05
N LEU A 137 -12.47 8.23 -29.28
CA LEU A 137 -12.86 6.84 -29.52
C LEU A 137 -14.34 6.60 -29.25
N ASP A 138 -14.91 7.23 -28.21
CA ASP A 138 -16.36 7.22 -27.98
C ASP A 138 -17.11 7.84 -29.16
N GLY A 139 -16.57 8.91 -29.76
CA GLY A 139 -17.17 9.59 -30.91
C GLY A 139 -17.19 8.76 -32.20
N ILE A 140 -16.47 7.64 -32.24
CA ILE A 140 -16.48 6.67 -33.35
C ILE A 140 -16.95 5.27 -32.91
N ASP A 141 -17.70 5.20 -31.80
CA ASP A 141 -18.29 3.98 -31.22
C ASP A 141 -17.28 2.87 -30.82
N ASN A 142 -16.01 3.20 -30.59
CA ASN A 142 -15.00 2.24 -30.10
C ASN A 142 -14.89 2.26 -28.57
N GLN A 143 -15.97 1.83 -27.90
CA GLN A 143 -16.09 1.88 -26.44
C GLN A 143 -15.06 1.02 -25.70
N LEU A 144 -14.64 -0.10 -26.30
CA LEU A 144 -13.70 -1.05 -25.70
C LEU A 144 -12.30 -0.42 -25.56
N LEU A 145 -11.82 0.25 -26.62
CA LEU A 145 -10.55 0.96 -26.57
C LEU A 145 -10.66 2.25 -25.74
N ALA A 146 -11.79 2.95 -25.79
CA ALA A 146 -12.04 4.12 -24.94
C ALA A 146 -11.93 3.78 -23.44
N HIS A 147 -12.44 2.60 -23.04
CA HIS A 147 -12.32 2.09 -21.67
C HIS A 147 -10.87 1.88 -21.24
N GLU A 148 -10.04 1.29 -22.10
CA GLU A 148 -8.62 1.08 -21.81
C GLU A 148 -7.86 2.41 -21.66
N PHE A 149 -8.19 3.43 -22.47
CA PHE A 149 -7.61 4.77 -22.30
C PHE A 149 -8.06 5.45 -20.99
N ARG A 150 -9.30 5.25 -20.54
CA ARG A 150 -9.74 5.74 -19.23
C ARG A 150 -9.01 5.05 -18.08
N LYS A 151 -8.80 3.73 -18.17
CA LYS A 151 -7.93 3.01 -17.21
C LYS A 151 -6.53 3.61 -17.21
N LEU A 152 -5.95 3.85 -18.38
CA LEU A 152 -4.63 4.44 -18.52
C LEU A 152 -4.55 5.83 -17.87
N ALA A 153 -5.60 6.66 -17.98
CA ALA A 153 -5.68 7.93 -17.26
C ALA A 153 -5.65 7.75 -15.73
N THR A 154 -6.37 6.75 -15.18
CA THR A 154 -6.28 6.40 -13.76
C THR A 154 -4.85 5.99 -13.37
N LEU A 155 -4.18 5.19 -14.21
CA LEU A 155 -2.80 4.75 -14.00
C LEU A 155 -1.81 5.93 -14.05
N SER A 156 -1.96 6.85 -15.00
CA SER A 156 -1.12 8.06 -15.11
C SER A 156 -1.28 8.99 -13.92
N THR A 157 -2.48 9.08 -13.35
CA THR A 157 -2.71 9.80 -12.09
C THR A 157 -1.89 9.21 -10.94
N GLY A 158 -1.74 7.89 -10.89
CA GLY A 158 -0.88 7.19 -9.93
C GLY A 158 0.62 7.32 -10.20
N ALA A 159 1.02 7.52 -11.46
CA ALA A 159 2.43 7.58 -11.87
C ALA A 159 3.20 8.76 -11.25
N GLN A 160 2.52 9.86 -10.89
CA GLN A 160 3.16 10.96 -10.15
C GLN A 160 3.74 10.48 -8.81
N TYR A 161 3.14 9.47 -8.20
CA TYR A 161 3.46 9.00 -6.85
C TYR A 161 4.45 7.83 -6.83
N GLY A 162 4.73 7.17 -7.96
CA GLY A 162 5.89 6.28 -8.08
C GLY A 162 5.62 4.78 -8.24
N ARG A 163 4.36 4.29 -8.21
CA ARG A 163 3.96 3.12 -9.01
C ARG A 163 2.45 2.87 -9.06
N VAL A 164 2.06 2.27 -10.18
CA VAL A 164 0.82 1.52 -10.40
C VAL A 164 1.03 0.08 -9.89
N SER A 165 0.09 -0.48 -9.13
CA SER A 165 0.13 -1.91 -8.77
C SER A 165 0.01 -2.77 -10.03
N PRO A 166 0.75 -3.88 -10.16
CA PRO A 166 0.47 -4.87 -11.20
C PRO A 166 -0.92 -5.53 -11.05
N ILE A 167 -1.58 -5.40 -9.89
CA ILE A 167 -2.89 -6.02 -9.58
C ILE A 167 -4.06 -5.02 -9.80
N GLY A 168 -3.93 -4.09 -10.76
CA GLY A 168 -5.05 -3.26 -11.23
C GLY A 168 -5.59 -2.19 -10.26
N GLY A 169 -4.88 -1.87 -9.17
CA GLY A 169 -5.28 -0.86 -8.18
C GLY A 169 -4.21 0.21 -7.92
N LEU A 170 -4.65 1.40 -7.49
CA LEU A 170 -3.76 2.41 -6.90
C LEU A 170 -3.28 1.89 -5.54
N MET A 171 -1.96 1.66 -5.38
CA MET A 171 -1.42 1.34 -4.06
C MET A 171 -1.46 2.61 -3.21
N PRO A 172 -2.04 2.56 -2.00
CA PRO A 172 -2.09 3.72 -1.13
C PRO A 172 -0.68 4.01 -0.65
N ASP A 173 -0.02 4.98 -1.27
CA ASP A 173 1.28 5.41 -0.84
C ASP A 173 1.20 6.62 0.09
N ALA A 174 2.28 6.87 0.83
CA ALA A 174 2.32 7.99 1.77
C ALA A 174 2.12 9.33 1.05
N LEU A 175 2.46 9.42 -0.25
CA LEU A 175 2.36 10.62 -1.08
C LEU A 175 0.92 10.90 -1.57
N THR A 176 0.16 9.87 -1.97
CA THR A 176 -1.24 10.00 -2.43
C THR A 176 -2.12 10.57 -1.31
N GLY A 177 -1.87 10.18 -0.06
CA GLY A 177 -2.53 10.75 1.12
C GLY A 177 -2.13 12.20 1.42
N MET A 178 -0.95 12.67 1.00
CA MET A 178 -0.48 14.06 1.22
C MET A 178 -1.18 15.05 0.28
N HIS A 179 -1.70 14.61 -0.87
CA HIS A 179 -2.37 15.45 -1.86
C HIS A 179 -3.90 15.45 -1.78
N ALA A 180 -4.54 14.42 -1.23
CA ALA A 180 -6.01 14.33 -1.14
C ALA A 180 -6.68 15.37 -0.21
N GLY A 181 -5.93 16.29 0.41
CA GLY A 181 -6.43 17.25 1.41
C GLY A 181 -6.21 18.71 1.03
N HIS A 182 -7.11 19.29 0.22
CA HIS A 182 -7.35 20.74 0.28
C HIS A 182 -7.94 21.08 1.65
N GLY A 183 -7.08 21.48 2.61
CA GLY A 183 -7.52 22.08 3.88
C GLY A 183 -6.72 21.69 5.12
N ASN A 184 -5.93 20.61 5.09
CA ASN A 184 -4.96 20.27 6.15
C ASN A 184 -4.01 19.21 5.60
N LYS A 185 -2.78 19.61 5.23
CA LYS A 185 -1.76 18.68 4.73
C LYS A 185 -1.51 17.60 5.80
N LYS A 186 -1.95 16.36 5.57
CA LYS A 186 -1.56 15.24 6.43
C LYS A 186 -0.06 15.01 6.27
N SER A 187 0.67 14.79 7.36
CA SER A 187 2.10 14.53 7.33
C SER A 187 2.39 13.17 6.67
N ARG A 188 3.60 12.99 6.11
CA ARG A 188 4.13 11.68 5.65
C ARG A 188 3.81 10.57 6.64
N ASP A 189 4.14 10.82 7.91
CA ASP A 189 3.91 9.91 9.03
C ASP A 189 2.43 9.50 9.18
N ALA A 190 1.48 10.42 8.99
CA ALA A 190 0.07 10.10 9.05
C ALA A 190 -0.37 9.20 7.90
N ASN A 191 0.23 9.36 6.71
CA ASN A 191 -0.13 8.55 5.56
C ASN A 191 0.51 7.17 5.59
N ILE A 192 1.74 7.04 6.10
CA ILE A 192 2.34 5.73 6.43
C ILE A 192 1.37 4.95 7.33
N VAL A 193 0.87 5.59 8.40
CA VAL A 193 -0.09 4.97 9.32
C VAL A 193 -1.38 4.57 8.61
N ILE A 194 -1.94 5.44 7.76
CA ILE A 194 -3.19 5.16 7.03
C ILE A 194 -3.01 4.01 6.03
N ALA A 195 -1.90 3.99 5.29
CA ALA A 195 -1.58 2.96 4.30
C ALA A 195 -1.35 1.59 4.95
N ILE A 196 -0.76 1.55 6.14
CA ILE A 196 -0.60 0.30 6.90
C ILE A 196 -1.95 -0.14 7.48
N ALA A 197 -2.71 0.77 8.09
CA ALA A 197 -3.92 0.45 8.83
C ALA A 197 -5.04 -0.17 7.99
N GLN A 198 -5.08 0.08 6.68
CA GLN A 198 -6.13 -0.44 5.79
C GLN A 198 -6.14 -1.97 5.63
N PHE A 199 -5.03 -2.63 5.95
CA PHE A 199 -4.92 -4.09 5.88
C PHE A 199 -5.46 -4.79 7.13
N PHE A 200 -5.69 -4.04 8.21
CA PHE A 200 -6.11 -4.61 9.49
C PHE A 200 -7.61 -4.38 9.73
N PRO A 201 -8.26 -5.26 10.52
CA PRO A 201 -9.65 -5.07 10.89
C PRO A 201 -9.88 -3.74 11.62
N ASP A 202 -10.85 -2.94 11.16
CA ASP A 202 -11.30 -1.75 11.91
C ASP A 202 -12.32 -2.14 13.00
N SER A 203 -11.92 -3.02 13.92
CA SER A 203 -12.78 -3.51 15.01
C SER A 203 -12.22 -3.18 16.40
N PRO A 204 -13.09 -2.96 17.41
CA PRO A 204 -12.65 -2.81 18.79
C PRO A 204 -11.75 -3.96 19.27
N ASP A 205 -12.02 -5.19 18.82
CA ASP A 205 -11.29 -6.41 19.21
C ASP A 205 -9.83 -6.44 18.71
N PHE A 206 -9.56 -5.83 17.55
CA PHE A 206 -8.20 -5.70 17.06
C PHE A 206 -7.42 -4.65 17.86
N PHE A 207 -8.06 -3.53 18.19
CA PHE A 207 -7.40 -2.42 18.88
C PHE A 207 -7.31 -2.59 20.40
N SER A 208 -8.13 -3.45 21.00
CA SER A 208 -8.13 -3.73 22.44
C SER A 208 -7.06 -4.75 22.83
N ARG A 209 -6.87 -4.95 24.14
CA ARG A 209 -6.00 -6.03 24.64
C ARG A 209 -6.70 -7.38 24.43
N PRO A 210 -5.98 -8.46 24.10
CA PRO A 210 -4.52 -8.59 24.08
C PRO A 210 -3.84 -8.16 22.76
N ASN A 211 -4.60 -8.03 21.67
CA ASN A 211 -4.08 -7.83 20.32
C ASN A 211 -3.30 -6.51 20.14
N ASN A 212 -3.73 -5.45 20.83
CA ASN A 212 -3.07 -4.13 20.85
C ASN A 212 -2.70 -3.63 19.44
N GLY A 213 -3.69 -3.60 18.53
CA GLY A 213 -3.50 -3.26 17.12
C GLY A 213 -2.82 -1.91 16.87
N TYR A 214 -2.98 -0.94 17.78
CA TYR A 214 -2.23 0.34 17.70
C TYR A 214 -0.71 0.12 17.81
N SER A 215 -0.28 -0.80 18.67
CA SER A 215 1.14 -1.14 18.80
C SER A 215 1.66 -1.91 17.59
N VAL A 216 0.86 -2.82 17.02
CA VAL A 216 1.22 -3.55 15.79
C VAL A 216 1.47 -2.55 14.64
N ILE A 217 0.49 -1.68 14.37
CA ILE A 217 0.62 -0.65 13.32
C ILE A 217 1.78 0.30 13.61
N ALA A 218 2.01 0.66 14.88
CA ALA A 218 3.10 1.53 15.26
C ALA A 218 4.48 0.91 15.00
N ARG A 219 4.68 -0.39 15.30
CA ARG A 219 5.93 -1.09 15.01
C ARG A 219 6.23 -1.10 13.51
N LEU A 220 5.22 -1.37 12.68
CA LEU A 220 5.32 -1.31 11.23
C LEU A 220 5.65 0.10 10.72
N ALA A 221 4.98 1.12 11.26
CA ALA A 221 5.23 2.50 10.88
C ALA A 221 6.63 2.98 11.27
N VAL A 222 7.17 2.52 12.41
CA VAL A 222 8.55 2.80 12.84
C VAL A 222 9.57 2.17 11.89
N LEU A 223 9.33 0.95 11.38
CA LEU A 223 10.17 0.38 10.32
C LEU A 223 10.19 1.26 9.06
N CYS A 224 9.07 1.94 8.77
CA CYS A 224 8.95 2.94 7.71
C CYS A 224 9.40 4.35 8.14
N GLU A 225 10.22 4.46 9.20
CA GLU A 225 10.82 5.70 9.71
C GLU A 225 9.78 6.73 10.23
N LEU A 226 8.69 6.28 10.86
CA LEU A 226 7.83 7.14 11.66
C LEU A 226 8.65 7.78 12.79
N LYS A 227 8.71 9.13 12.82
CA LYS A 227 9.57 9.88 13.76
C LYS A 227 8.84 10.32 15.05
N ALA A 228 7.65 9.78 15.30
CA ALA A 228 6.84 10.17 16.46
C ALA A 228 7.44 9.70 17.79
N LYS A 229 7.51 10.60 18.80
CA LYS A 229 8.02 10.28 20.15
C LYS A 229 7.24 9.17 20.87
N ASN A 230 5.94 9.07 20.62
CA ASN A 230 5.09 7.98 21.10
C ASN A 230 4.30 7.40 19.91
N PRO A 231 4.88 6.42 19.19
CA PRO A 231 4.30 5.87 17.96
C PRO A 231 2.88 5.34 18.13
N ALA A 232 2.60 4.54 19.17
CA ALA A 232 1.28 3.95 19.39
C ALA A 232 0.19 5.01 19.67
N ALA A 233 0.50 6.02 20.49
CA ALA A 233 -0.42 7.12 20.75
C ALA A 233 -0.65 8.00 19.50
N TYR A 234 0.39 8.20 18.70
CA TYR A 234 0.29 8.89 17.42
C TYR A 234 -0.65 8.15 16.46
N VAL A 235 -0.44 6.84 16.26
CA VAL A 235 -1.32 5.99 15.45
C VAL A 235 -2.77 6.10 15.93
N ALA A 236 -3.02 5.99 17.23
CA ALA A 236 -4.36 6.13 17.79
C ALA A 236 -5.00 7.49 17.46
N THR A 237 -4.22 8.57 17.49
CA THR A 237 -4.68 9.92 17.16
C THR A 237 -5.06 10.04 15.68
N ILE A 238 -4.22 9.52 14.77
CA ILE A 238 -4.50 9.52 13.32
C ILE A 238 -5.77 8.73 13.00
N LEU A 239 -5.89 7.51 13.55
CA LEU A 239 -7.04 6.64 13.25
C LEU A 239 -8.34 7.15 13.88
N LYS A 240 -8.31 7.70 15.10
CA LYS A 240 -9.48 8.35 15.72
C LYS A 240 -9.87 9.64 14.99
N GLY A 241 -8.89 10.43 14.55
CA GLY A 241 -9.11 11.63 13.75
C GLY A 241 -9.84 11.32 12.44
N ARG A 242 -9.46 10.22 11.76
CA ARG A 242 -10.13 9.74 10.55
C ARG A 242 -11.61 9.43 10.78
N LYS A 243 -11.95 8.71 11.86
CA LYS A 243 -13.35 8.40 12.23
C LYS A 243 -14.18 9.66 12.50
N ARG A 244 -13.56 10.74 12.99
CA ARG A 244 -14.25 12.03 13.23
C ARG A 244 -14.50 12.81 11.95
N THR A 245 -13.64 12.69 10.93
CA THR A 245 -13.80 13.36 9.63
C THR A 245 -14.75 12.63 8.67
N THR A 246 -14.95 11.33 8.81
CA THR A 246 -15.91 10.55 8.00
C THR A 246 -17.33 10.60 8.54
N LYS A 247 -17.53 11.05 9.78
CA LYS A 247 -18.87 11.46 10.25
C LYS A 247 -19.29 12.69 9.46
N THR A 248 -20.26 12.52 8.56
CA THR A 248 -20.96 13.61 7.88
C THR A 248 -21.28 14.66 8.93
N LYS A 249 -20.72 15.87 8.80
CA LYS A 249 -21.25 17.01 9.55
C LYS A 249 -22.75 17.05 9.26
N PRO A 250 -23.64 17.16 10.25
CA PRO A 250 -25.04 17.44 9.94
C PRO A 250 -25.04 18.67 9.05
N GLN A 251 -25.55 18.51 7.82
CA GLN A 251 -25.84 19.66 6.98
C GLN A 251 -26.76 20.53 7.82
N ARG A 252 -26.26 21.69 8.26
CA ARG A 252 -27.15 22.77 8.71
C ARG A 252 -27.99 23.08 7.49
N ASN A 253 -29.22 22.57 7.47
CA ASN A 253 -30.17 22.88 6.43
C ASN A 253 -30.28 24.40 6.37
N LYS A 254 -29.91 24.98 5.22
CA LYS A 254 -30.11 26.41 4.93
C LYS A 254 -31.61 26.80 4.92
N ALA A 255 -32.52 25.84 5.15
CA ALA A 255 -33.94 26.07 5.35
C ALA A 255 -34.25 26.85 6.65
N ASP A 256 -33.40 26.77 7.69
CA ASP A 256 -33.66 27.48 8.96
C ASP A 256 -33.29 28.97 8.95
N MET A 257 -32.65 29.50 7.90
CA MET A 257 -32.43 30.95 7.78
C MET A 257 -33.49 31.68 6.95
N LEU A 258 -34.36 30.94 6.24
CA LEU A 258 -35.45 31.54 5.45
C LEU A 258 -36.79 31.59 6.22
N SER A 259 -36.92 30.86 7.32
CA SER A 259 -38.07 30.95 8.23
C SER A 259 -38.04 32.18 9.16
N LEU A 260 -36.93 32.92 9.19
CA LEU A 260 -36.77 34.16 9.97
C LEU A 260 -37.27 35.42 9.25
N PHE A 261 -37.75 35.30 8.00
CA PHE A 261 -38.20 36.44 7.19
C PHE A 261 -39.57 36.25 6.52
N ALA A 262 -40.40 35.31 7.00
CA ALA A 262 -41.79 35.27 6.55
C ALA A 262 -42.59 36.40 7.24
N PRO A 263 -43.17 37.37 6.50
CA PRO A 263 -44.02 38.38 7.11
C PRO A 263 -45.33 37.72 7.54
N GLU A 264 -45.71 37.92 8.80
CA GLU A 264 -47.04 37.56 9.31
C GLU A 264 -48.12 38.23 8.45
N SER A 265 -48.88 37.45 7.69
CA SER A 265 -50.16 37.86 7.16
C SER A 265 -51.14 37.97 8.33
N ARG A 266 -51.50 39.20 8.69
CA ARG A 266 -52.63 39.49 9.58
C ARG A 266 -53.93 39.29 8.80
N ASP A 267 -54.78 38.41 9.32
CA ASP A 267 -56.23 38.52 9.20
C ASP A 267 -56.77 39.32 10.40
#